data_AF-A0A2U9IGH8-F1
#
_entry.id   AF-A0A2U9IGH8-F1
#
_cell.length_a   1.000
_cell.length_b   1.000
_cell.length_c   1.000
_cell.angle_alpha   90.00
_cell.angle_beta   90.00
_cell.angle_gamma   90.00
#
_symmetry.space_group_name_H-M   'P 1'
#
loop_
_entity.id
_entity.type
_entity.pdbx_description
1 polymer ?
#
loop_
_entity_poly.entity_id
_entity_poly.type
_entity_poly.pdbx_seq_one_letter_code
_entity_poly.pdbx_strand_id
1 'polypeptide(L)'
;MKSYTQLEQIINEVLSRIKPTEEDEEKVLEKANEVIAHLKGFDVQIHGSFRKGTWLKDDADVDVFVFFPKNVGKEYLEKDALKILKDRLSDFDITIAYAEHPYLIVNNKGIEIDIVPGIKVESGDKAITAVDRTPFHTEFISTHLTESQKDDVRVLKRFMKGIGVYGAEIKIQGFSGYVNELLIVKYGSFLNVVENAKKWKVPVLIDLVKPQKNFDAPVIIPDPVDPKRNAAAAVSLNSLAKFVIACNYFSKNPSISFFYPPESPSDIIKGDILVTKIYIKERAVEDLLWGQIYKNIDKIRNELRVSGFNVMDIKAYGNSEIVTIAIQLESKNIGKYYVNHGPLFYMMNAVEKFIKDNTNVWVGEDGRLYSLKERKETNAEEIVKNSISLKYTYKLEQYWLEKEPSEPCLKEFLRKTPSWLI
;
A
#
# COMPACT_ATOMS: atom_id res chain seq x y z
N MET A 1 -11.05 22.58 -28.12
CA MET A 1 -12.48 22.60 -27.73
C MET A 1 -13.08 21.21 -27.58
N LYS A 2 -12.91 20.25 -28.51
CA LYS A 2 -13.45 18.88 -28.35
C LYS A 2 -12.91 18.06 -27.15
N SER A 3 -11.68 18.31 -26.68
CA SER A 3 -11.08 17.55 -25.57
C SER A 3 -11.58 17.98 -24.18
N TYR A 4 -11.97 19.25 -24.01
CA TYR A 4 -12.45 19.76 -22.72
C TYR A 4 -13.84 19.19 -22.39
N THR A 5 -14.73 19.14 -23.38
CA THR A 5 -16.07 18.54 -23.22
C THR A 5 -16.02 17.05 -22.91
N GLN A 6 -15.08 16.29 -23.47
CA GLN A 6 -14.92 14.87 -23.17
C GLN A 6 -14.41 14.63 -21.73
N LEU A 7 -13.45 15.42 -21.27
CA LEU A 7 -12.89 15.31 -19.92
C LEU A 7 -13.93 15.66 -18.84
N GLU A 8 -14.70 16.73 -19.06
CA GLU A 8 -15.81 17.13 -18.19
C GLU A 8 -16.90 16.04 -18.16
N GLN A 9 -17.23 15.44 -19.29
CA GLN A 9 -18.18 14.32 -19.35
C GLN A 9 -17.71 13.13 -18.50
N ILE A 10 -16.44 12.72 -18.62
CA ILE A 10 -15.88 11.62 -17.82
C ILE A 10 -15.91 11.96 -16.33
N ILE A 11 -15.49 13.17 -15.94
CA ILE A 11 -15.47 13.59 -14.53
C ILE A 11 -16.90 13.62 -13.96
N ASN A 12 -17.87 14.15 -14.71
CA ASN A 12 -19.27 14.18 -14.29
C ASN A 12 -19.86 12.78 -14.17
N GLU A 13 -19.52 11.86 -15.09
CA GLU A 13 -19.90 10.46 -15.02
C GLU A 13 -19.30 9.77 -13.78
N VAL A 14 -18.04 10.05 -13.45
CA VAL A 14 -17.40 9.53 -12.24
C VAL A 14 -18.09 10.08 -11.00
N LEU A 15 -18.33 11.40 -10.95
CA LEU A 15 -18.99 12.06 -9.81
C LEU A 15 -20.39 11.53 -9.55
N SER A 16 -21.19 11.28 -10.59
CA SER A 16 -22.55 10.73 -10.41
C SER A 16 -22.57 9.34 -9.77
N ARG A 17 -21.46 8.59 -9.87
CA ARG A 17 -21.31 7.26 -9.25
C ARG A 17 -20.78 7.33 -7.82
N ILE A 18 -19.85 8.25 -7.54
CA ILE A 18 -19.10 8.26 -6.27
C ILE A 18 -19.56 9.30 -5.26
N LYS A 19 -20.28 10.35 -5.69
CA LYS A 19 -20.73 11.42 -4.80
C LYS A 19 -21.92 10.93 -3.96
N PRO A 20 -21.83 10.96 -2.63
CA PRO A 20 -22.96 10.68 -1.76
C PRO A 20 -24.11 11.65 -1.96
N THR A 21 -25.35 11.18 -1.82
CA THR A 21 -26.53 12.04 -1.73
C THR A 21 -26.76 12.50 -0.29
N GLU A 22 -27.60 13.52 -0.11
CA GLU A 22 -28.02 13.96 1.23
C GLU A 22 -28.68 12.81 2.03
N GLU A 23 -29.48 11.97 1.36
CA GLU A 23 -30.07 10.78 1.98
C GLU A 23 -29.02 9.75 2.43
N ASP A 24 -27.94 9.57 1.65
CA ASP A 24 -26.83 8.70 2.06
C ASP A 24 -26.15 9.27 3.33
N GLU A 25 -25.92 10.59 3.39
CA GLU A 25 -25.32 11.27 4.55
C GLU A 25 -26.21 11.17 5.80
N GLU A 26 -27.51 11.43 5.68
CA GLU A 26 -28.46 11.33 6.78
C GLU A 26 -28.52 9.91 7.35
N LYS A 27 -28.59 8.90 6.48
CA LYS A 27 -28.61 7.50 6.88
C LYS A 27 -27.34 7.10 7.63
N VAL A 28 -26.16 7.48 7.13
CA VAL A 28 -24.87 7.19 7.78
C VAL A 28 -24.80 7.88 9.15
N LEU A 29 -25.22 9.15 9.22
CA LEU A 29 -25.20 9.92 10.46
C LEU A 29 -26.19 9.37 11.51
N GLU A 30 -27.37 8.93 11.09
CA GLU A 30 -28.36 8.30 11.98
C GLU A 30 -27.75 7.05 12.65
N LYS A 31 -27.11 6.17 11.86
CA LYS A 31 -26.49 4.94 12.37
C LYS A 31 -25.24 5.19 13.21
N ALA A 32 -24.44 6.20 12.87
CA ALA A 32 -23.35 6.65 13.72
C ALA A 32 -23.85 7.18 15.08
N ASN A 33 -24.94 7.95 15.07
CA ASN A 33 -25.52 8.51 16.29
C ASN A 33 -26.11 7.44 17.23
N GLU A 34 -26.68 6.36 16.70
CA GLU A 34 -27.11 5.19 17.49
C GLU A 34 -25.94 4.63 18.32
N VAL A 35 -24.74 4.54 17.72
CA VAL A 35 -23.52 4.07 18.39
C VAL A 35 -22.97 5.12 19.37
N ILE A 36 -22.86 6.38 18.95
CA ILE A 36 -22.35 7.49 19.77
C ILE A 36 -23.19 7.68 21.05
N ALA A 37 -24.50 7.39 21.00
CA ALA A 37 -25.37 7.45 22.18
C ALA A 37 -24.91 6.55 23.33
N HIS A 38 -24.21 5.45 23.05
CA HIS A 38 -23.65 4.53 24.06
C HIS A 38 -22.33 5.03 24.66
N LEU A 39 -21.72 6.05 24.04
CA LEU A 39 -20.47 6.68 24.46
C LEU A 39 -20.70 7.99 25.24
N LYS A 40 -21.93 8.23 25.73
CA LYS A 40 -22.24 9.40 26.57
C LYS A 40 -21.32 9.47 27.78
N GLY A 41 -20.78 10.66 28.03
CA GLY A 41 -19.83 10.93 29.12
C GLY A 41 -18.37 10.91 28.69
N PHE A 42 -18.07 10.47 27.46
CA PHE A 42 -16.75 10.65 26.84
C PHE A 42 -16.73 11.88 25.92
N ASP A 43 -15.53 12.37 25.61
CA ASP A 43 -15.29 13.37 24.56
C ASP A 43 -15.27 12.66 23.21
N VAL A 44 -16.41 12.65 22.52
CA VAL A 44 -16.63 11.91 21.27
C VAL A 44 -16.74 12.87 20.10
N GLN A 45 -15.95 12.64 19.06
CA GLN A 45 -15.90 13.52 17.88
C GLN A 45 -15.83 12.69 16.59
N ILE A 46 -16.67 13.04 15.61
CA ILE A 46 -16.60 12.44 14.27
C ILE A 46 -15.54 13.18 13.46
N HIS A 47 -14.58 12.44 12.90
CA HIS A 47 -13.56 12.98 12.02
C HIS A 47 -13.56 12.23 10.68
N GLY A 48 -12.39 12.09 10.06
CA GLY A 48 -12.30 11.31 8.83
C GLY A 48 -12.87 11.97 7.60
N SER A 49 -12.95 11.18 6.53
CA SER A 49 -13.43 11.63 5.23
C SER A 49 -14.91 12.05 5.28
N PHE A 50 -15.70 11.42 6.16
CA PHE A 50 -17.09 11.77 6.42
C PHE A 50 -17.22 13.21 6.94
N ARG A 51 -16.53 13.56 8.04
CA ARG A 51 -16.60 14.92 8.61
C ARG A 51 -16.08 16.00 7.65
N LYS A 52 -15.07 15.67 6.83
CA LYS A 52 -14.50 16.59 5.84
C LYS A 52 -15.39 16.74 4.60
N GLY A 53 -16.39 15.88 4.41
CA GLY A 53 -17.23 15.84 3.23
C GLY A 53 -16.47 15.39 1.98
N THR A 54 -15.50 14.49 2.11
CA THR A 54 -14.66 13.98 1.01
C THR A 54 -14.77 12.47 0.82
N TRP A 55 -15.72 11.82 1.50
CA TRP A 55 -15.97 10.39 1.45
C TRP A 55 -16.61 9.95 0.12
N LEU A 56 -16.43 8.67 -0.23
CA LEU A 56 -16.97 8.07 -1.45
C LEU A 56 -18.19 7.21 -1.09
N LYS A 57 -19.25 7.28 -1.89
CA LYS A 57 -20.51 6.56 -1.65
C LYS A 57 -20.33 5.04 -1.51
N ASP A 58 -19.39 4.45 -2.26
CA ASP A 58 -19.09 3.02 -2.28
C ASP A 58 -18.10 2.57 -1.19
N ASP A 59 -17.64 3.49 -0.34
CA ASP A 59 -16.59 3.28 0.67
C ASP A 59 -16.90 4.12 1.90
N ALA A 60 -18.07 3.85 2.50
CA ALA A 60 -18.62 4.62 3.61
C ALA A 60 -18.10 4.10 4.96
N ASP A 61 -17.09 4.79 5.49
CA ASP A 61 -16.56 4.61 6.84
C ASP A 61 -16.84 5.86 7.70
N VAL A 62 -17.20 5.64 8.98
CA VAL A 62 -17.35 6.75 9.95
C VAL A 62 -16.31 6.60 11.05
N ASP A 63 -15.33 7.49 11.04
CA ASP A 63 -14.33 7.54 12.11
C ASP A 63 -14.86 8.34 13.31
N VAL A 64 -15.11 7.65 14.42
CA VAL A 64 -15.53 8.22 15.70
C VAL A 64 -14.37 8.16 16.68
N PHE A 65 -13.82 9.32 17.01
CA PHE A 65 -12.71 9.43 17.95
C PHE A 65 -13.23 9.63 19.36
N VAL A 66 -12.64 8.91 20.32
CA VAL A 66 -12.93 9.06 21.74
C VAL A 66 -11.66 9.56 22.44
N PHE A 67 -11.67 10.81 22.86
CA PHE A 67 -10.50 11.47 23.44
C PHE A 67 -10.44 11.32 24.96
N PHE A 68 -9.30 10.83 25.43
CA PHE A 68 -8.98 10.71 26.85
C PHE A 68 -8.02 11.81 27.30
N PRO A 69 -8.05 12.20 28.59
CA PRO A 69 -7.14 13.22 29.12
C PRO A 69 -5.66 12.81 29.02
N LYS A 70 -4.78 13.77 28.74
CA LYS A 70 -3.34 13.55 28.53
C LYS A 70 -2.60 12.83 29.67
N ASN A 71 -3.11 12.93 30.91
CA ASN A 71 -2.50 12.31 32.09
C ASN A 71 -2.65 10.78 32.14
N VAL A 72 -3.57 10.17 31.37
CA VAL A 72 -3.73 8.71 31.35
C VAL A 72 -2.59 8.01 30.61
N GLY A 73 -1.90 8.73 29.72
CA GLY A 73 -0.79 8.21 28.94
C GLY A 73 -1.21 7.22 27.84
N LYS A 74 -0.21 6.78 27.05
CA LYS A 74 -0.38 5.95 25.86
C LYS A 74 -0.83 4.52 26.18
N GLU A 75 -0.26 3.90 27.22
CA GLU A 75 -0.58 2.51 27.60
C GLU A 75 -2.05 2.33 27.99
N TYR A 76 -2.68 3.38 28.53
CA TYR A 76 -4.09 3.35 28.88
C TYR A 76 -4.99 3.15 27.66
N LEU A 77 -4.63 3.73 26.50
CA LEU A 77 -5.40 3.57 25.26
C LEU A 77 -5.49 2.10 24.84
N GLU A 78 -4.37 1.37 24.95
CA GLU A 78 -4.26 -0.02 24.48
C GLU A 78 -4.91 -1.03 25.45
N LYS A 79 -4.83 -0.78 26.76
CA LYS A 79 -5.28 -1.75 27.78
C LYS A 79 -6.69 -1.45 28.30
N ASP A 80 -6.91 -0.21 28.74
CA ASP A 80 -8.07 0.15 29.54
C ASP A 80 -9.16 0.83 28.70
N ALA A 81 -8.79 1.78 27.84
CA ALA A 81 -9.75 2.51 27.00
C ALA A 81 -10.53 1.56 26.08
N LEU A 82 -9.84 0.66 25.38
CA LEU A 82 -10.50 -0.32 24.51
C LEU A 82 -11.44 -1.25 25.26
N LYS A 83 -11.06 -1.70 26.45
CA LYS A 83 -11.92 -2.54 27.28
C LYS A 83 -13.19 -1.79 27.66
N ILE A 84 -13.04 -0.56 28.15
CA ILE A 84 -14.18 0.29 28.52
C ILE A 84 -15.10 0.55 27.32
N LEU A 85 -14.54 0.88 26.16
CA LEU A 85 -15.30 1.13 24.94
C LEU A 85 -16.01 -0.13 24.45
N LYS A 86 -15.34 -1.29 24.50
CA LYS A 86 -15.94 -2.58 24.13
C LYS A 86 -17.10 -2.93 25.06
N ASP A 87 -16.94 -2.73 26.37
CA ASP A 87 -18.00 -2.97 27.35
C ASP A 87 -19.19 -2.02 27.14
N ARG A 88 -18.95 -0.76 26.74
CA ARG A 88 -20.01 0.21 26.41
C ARG A 88 -20.78 -0.13 25.14
N LEU A 89 -20.13 -0.84 24.22
CA LEU A 89 -20.66 -1.13 22.88
C LEU A 89 -21.09 -2.59 22.74
N SER A 90 -21.20 -3.34 23.83
CA SER A 90 -21.45 -4.79 23.83
C SER A 90 -22.73 -5.22 23.10
N ASP A 91 -23.66 -4.29 22.89
CA ASP A 91 -24.93 -4.51 22.19
C ASP A 91 -24.77 -4.53 20.66
N PHE A 92 -23.58 -4.19 20.14
CA PHE A 92 -23.26 -4.17 18.72
C PHE A 92 -22.32 -5.31 18.32
N ASP A 93 -22.24 -5.56 17.02
CA ASP A 93 -21.21 -6.43 16.45
C ASP A 93 -19.87 -5.67 16.40
N ILE A 94 -18.89 -6.14 17.19
CA ILE A 94 -17.60 -5.47 17.38
C ILE A 94 -16.46 -6.37 16.92
N THR A 95 -15.59 -5.81 16.08
CA THR A 95 -14.31 -6.41 15.70
C THR A 95 -13.15 -5.54 16.16
N ILE A 96 -12.17 -6.10 16.87
CA ILE A 96 -10.95 -5.37 17.26
C ILE A 96 -9.98 -5.32 16.08
N ALA A 97 -9.74 -4.14 15.52
CA ALA A 97 -8.76 -3.94 14.46
C ALA A 97 -7.46 -3.35 15.01
N TYR A 98 -6.37 -3.51 14.26
CA TYR A 98 -5.03 -3.12 14.70
C TYR A 98 -4.35 -2.30 13.60
N ALA A 99 -4.02 -1.05 13.91
CA ALA A 99 -3.14 -0.19 13.10
C ALA A 99 -1.87 0.11 13.91
N GLU A 100 -1.50 1.40 14.11
CA GLU A 100 -0.47 1.76 15.11
C GLU A 100 -0.95 1.45 16.53
N HIS A 101 -2.24 1.68 16.79
CA HIS A 101 -2.93 1.31 18.02
C HIS A 101 -4.21 0.51 17.69
N PRO A 102 -4.62 -0.40 18.59
CA PRO A 102 -5.87 -1.11 18.43
C PRO A 102 -7.08 -0.17 18.53
N TYR A 103 -8.10 -0.46 17.73
CA TYR A 103 -9.37 0.27 17.66
C TYR A 103 -10.53 -0.71 17.49
N LEU A 104 -11.77 -0.25 17.64
CA LEU A 104 -12.95 -1.09 17.49
C LEU A 104 -13.67 -0.73 16.19
N ILE A 105 -13.95 -1.73 15.36
CA ILE A 105 -14.89 -1.60 14.24
C ILE A 105 -16.25 -2.07 14.75
N VAL A 106 -17.23 -1.19 14.70
CA VAL A 106 -18.63 -1.48 15.06
C VAL A 106 -19.45 -1.57 13.79
N ASN A 107 -20.06 -2.72 13.52
CA ASN A 107 -21.01 -2.84 12.43
C ASN A 107 -22.43 -2.54 12.94
N ASN A 108 -23.03 -1.48 12.45
CA ASN A 108 -24.44 -1.15 12.72
C ASN A 108 -25.25 -1.14 11.42
N LYS A 109 -25.99 -2.24 11.19
CA LYS A 109 -26.90 -2.40 10.04
C LYS A 109 -26.20 -2.18 8.68
N GLY A 110 -24.97 -2.66 8.57
CA GLY A 110 -24.17 -2.58 7.34
C GLY A 110 -23.36 -1.30 7.15
N ILE A 111 -23.32 -0.40 8.15
CA ILE A 111 -22.38 0.72 8.21
C ILE A 111 -21.28 0.36 9.20
N GLU A 112 -20.02 0.46 8.77
CA GLU A 112 -18.84 0.28 9.61
C GLU A 112 -18.47 1.61 10.27
N ILE A 113 -18.35 1.58 11.61
CA ILE A 113 -18.04 2.75 12.43
C ILE A 113 -16.78 2.42 13.22
N ASP A 114 -15.71 3.16 12.93
CA ASP A 114 -14.41 2.98 13.55
C ASP A 114 -14.32 3.81 14.82
N ILE A 115 -14.33 3.15 15.98
CA ILE A 115 -14.18 3.78 17.29
C ILE A 115 -12.70 3.81 17.65
N VAL A 116 -12.10 4.99 17.52
CA VAL A 116 -10.65 5.19 17.66
C VAL A 116 -10.34 5.93 18.96
N PRO A 117 -9.73 5.27 19.96
CA PRO A 117 -9.31 5.93 21.19
C PRO A 117 -8.07 6.80 20.94
N GLY A 118 -8.10 8.05 21.39
CA GLY A 118 -6.99 9.00 21.26
C GLY A 118 -6.72 9.80 22.53
N ILE A 119 -5.59 10.49 22.59
CA ILE A 119 -5.28 11.43 23.68
C ILE A 119 -5.62 12.85 23.23
N LYS A 120 -6.32 13.59 24.10
CA LYS A 120 -6.56 15.02 23.89
C LYS A 120 -5.25 15.79 24.02
N VAL A 121 -4.86 16.47 22.94
CA VAL A 121 -3.64 17.31 22.89
C VAL A 121 -3.99 18.74 22.48
N GLU A 122 -3.07 19.66 22.77
CA GLU A 122 -3.28 21.11 22.57
C GLU A 122 -3.06 21.55 21.12
N SER A 123 -2.21 20.82 20.38
CA SER A 123 -1.90 21.05 18.97
C SER A 123 -1.34 19.78 18.33
N GLY A 124 -1.42 19.64 17.01
CA GLY A 124 -0.99 18.41 16.35
C GLY A 124 0.52 18.17 16.35
N ASP A 125 1.36 19.20 16.52
CA ASP A 125 2.81 19.03 16.75
C ASP A 125 3.15 18.52 18.17
N LYS A 126 2.15 18.44 19.06
CA LYS A 126 2.23 17.87 20.42
C LYS A 126 1.61 16.47 20.51
N ALA A 127 1.20 15.89 19.39
CA ALA A 127 0.61 14.56 19.35
C ALA A 127 1.57 13.49 19.90
N ILE A 128 1.02 12.57 20.69
CA ILE A 128 1.74 11.44 21.30
C ILE A 128 1.62 10.21 20.39
N THR A 129 0.46 10.05 19.76
CA THR A 129 0.15 9.00 18.77
C THR A 129 -0.19 9.63 17.40
N ALA A 130 -0.28 8.83 16.33
CA ALA A 130 -0.79 9.33 15.05
C ALA A 130 -2.22 9.88 15.15
N VAL A 131 -3.06 9.21 15.95
CA VAL A 131 -4.49 9.46 16.13
C VAL A 131 -4.78 10.85 16.72
N ASP A 132 -3.94 11.33 17.63
CA ASP A 132 -4.15 12.61 18.33
C ASP A 132 -4.10 13.83 17.37
N ARG A 133 -3.52 13.67 16.17
CA ARG A 133 -3.45 14.73 15.15
C ARG A 133 -4.75 14.90 14.37
N THR A 134 -5.59 13.88 14.35
CA THR A 134 -6.74 13.83 13.44
C THR A 134 -7.68 15.04 13.57
N PRO A 135 -8.00 15.57 14.77
CA PRO A 135 -8.85 16.75 14.88
C PRO A 135 -8.32 17.96 14.12
N PHE A 136 -7.01 18.21 14.25
CA PHE A 136 -6.34 19.32 13.59
C PHE A 136 -6.23 19.09 12.07
N HIS A 137 -6.05 17.84 11.63
CA HIS A 137 -6.13 17.51 10.19
C HIS A 137 -7.53 17.78 9.63
N THR A 138 -8.57 17.39 10.35
CA THR A 138 -9.96 17.69 9.98
C THR A 138 -10.18 19.20 9.90
N GLU A 139 -9.81 19.96 10.93
CA GLU A 139 -9.97 21.42 10.95
C GLU A 139 -9.21 22.09 9.81
N PHE A 140 -7.95 21.71 9.59
CA PHE A 140 -7.15 22.24 8.49
C PHE A 140 -7.82 22.00 7.14
N ILE A 141 -8.27 20.77 6.86
CA ILE A 141 -8.90 20.47 5.57
C ILE A 141 -10.25 21.18 5.42
N SER A 142 -11.10 21.16 6.45
CA SER A 142 -12.42 21.79 6.42
C SER A 142 -12.36 23.30 6.20
N THR A 143 -11.26 23.96 6.59
CA THR A 143 -11.06 25.42 6.41
C THR A 143 -10.38 25.78 5.09
N HIS A 144 -9.75 24.82 4.40
CA HIS A 144 -8.96 25.05 3.20
C HIS A 144 -9.55 24.45 1.91
N LEU A 145 -10.60 23.63 2.01
CA LEU A 145 -11.34 23.11 0.85
C LEU A 145 -12.68 23.81 0.67
N THR A 146 -12.99 24.21 -0.55
CA THR A 146 -14.35 24.61 -0.96
C THR A 146 -15.23 23.38 -1.26
N GLU A 147 -16.55 23.56 -1.35
CA GLU A 147 -17.47 22.47 -1.73
C GLU A 147 -17.13 21.85 -3.10
N SER A 148 -16.74 22.66 -4.09
CA SER A 148 -16.33 22.15 -5.41
C SER A 148 -15.04 21.33 -5.31
N GLN A 149 -14.10 21.73 -4.46
CA GLN A 149 -12.84 21.01 -4.27
C GLN A 149 -13.03 19.67 -3.55
N LYS A 150 -14.07 19.52 -2.73
CA LYS A 150 -14.41 18.22 -2.14
C LYS A 150 -14.75 17.19 -3.23
N ASP A 151 -15.45 17.62 -4.28
CA ASP A 151 -15.73 16.77 -5.44
C ASP A 151 -14.44 16.43 -6.22
N ASP A 152 -13.52 17.38 -6.38
CA ASP A 152 -12.18 17.10 -6.93
C ASP A 152 -11.40 16.06 -6.10
N VAL A 153 -11.49 16.12 -4.76
CA VAL A 153 -10.88 15.11 -3.88
C VAL A 153 -11.48 13.74 -4.15
N ARG A 154 -12.81 13.63 -4.27
CA ARG A 154 -13.49 12.35 -4.57
C ARG A 154 -13.01 11.76 -5.89
N VAL A 155 -12.94 12.59 -6.94
CA VAL A 155 -12.44 12.20 -8.26
C VAL A 155 -11.00 11.72 -8.17
N LEU A 156 -10.13 12.43 -7.44
CA LEU A 156 -8.74 12.03 -7.24
C LEU A 156 -8.62 10.69 -6.50
N LYS A 157 -9.39 10.50 -5.42
CA LYS A 157 -9.45 9.22 -4.68
C LYS A 157 -9.86 8.08 -5.60
N ARG A 158 -10.93 8.26 -6.37
CA ARG A 158 -11.42 7.24 -7.32
C ARG A 158 -10.42 6.94 -8.42
N PHE A 159 -9.73 7.96 -8.94
CA PHE A 159 -8.64 7.79 -9.91
C PHE A 159 -7.50 6.96 -9.33
N MET A 160 -7.04 7.30 -8.12
CA MET A 160 -5.97 6.57 -7.44
C MET A 160 -6.37 5.14 -7.06
N LYS A 161 -7.64 4.90 -6.68
CA LYS A 161 -8.20 3.56 -6.48
C LYS A 161 -8.19 2.77 -7.79
N GLY A 162 -8.65 3.36 -8.89
CA GLY A 162 -8.66 2.73 -10.21
C GLY A 162 -7.27 2.30 -10.68
N ILE A 163 -6.25 3.14 -10.48
CA ILE A 163 -4.87 2.77 -10.88
C ILE A 163 -4.11 1.93 -9.82
N GLY A 164 -4.73 1.65 -8.67
CA GLY A 164 -4.16 0.81 -7.61
C GLY A 164 -3.05 1.47 -6.79
N VAL A 165 -3.17 2.77 -6.50
CA VAL A 165 -2.22 3.53 -5.66
C VAL A 165 -2.87 4.31 -4.51
N TYR A 166 -4.17 4.13 -4.28
CA TYR A 166 -4.87 4.73 -3.14
C TYR A 166 -4.76 3.83 -1.91
N GLY A 167 -4.34 4.39 -0.78
CA GLY A 167 -4.15 3.67 0.48
C GLY A 167 -2.72 3.80 0.99
N ALA A 168 -2.55 3.97 2.31
CA ALA A 168 -1.24 4.13 2.96
C ALA A 168 -0.80 2.87 3.75
N GLU A 169 -1.63 1.83 3.75
CA GLU A 169 -1.32 0.51 4.29
C GLU A 169 -0.08 -0.08 3.60
N ILE A 170 0.64 -0.95 4.32
CA ILE A 170 1.92 -1.52 3.87
C ILE A 170 1.74 -2.33 2.58
N LYS A 171 0.57 -2.91 2.35
CA LYS A 171 0.21 -3.64 1.13
C LYS A 171 0.21 -2.77 -0.13
N ILE A 172 -0.28 -1.53 -0.03
CA ILE A 172 -0.41 -0.63 -1.20
C ILE A 172 0.77 0.33 -1.28
N GLN A 173 1.26 0.83 -0.14
CA GLN A 173 2.31 1.85 -0.07
C GLN A 173 2.02 3.04 -1.00
N GLY A 174 0.79 3.53 -0.95
CA GLY A 174 0.24 4.53 -1.85
C GLY A 174 -0.10 5.84 -1.15
N PHE A 175 -1.01 6.58 -1.76
CA PHE A 175 -1.45 7.91 -1.33
C PHE A 175 -2.68 7.78 -0.41
N SER A 176 -2.56 8.26 0.84
CA SER A 176 -3.68 8.27 1.79
C SER A 176 -4.76 9.29 1.39
N GLY A 177 -5.96 9.14 1.95
CA GLY A 177 -7.04 10.12 1.80
C GLY A 177 -6.61 11.54 2.23
N TYR A 178 -5.83 11.67 3.29
CA TYR A 178 -5.29 12.96 3.72
C TYR A 178 -4.30 13.55 2.70
N VAL A 179 -3.41 12.73 2.12
CA VAL A 179 -2.51 13.18 1.05
C VAL A 179 -3.30 13.65 -0.17
N ASN A 180 -4.39 12.95 -0.54
CA ASN A 180 -5.26 13.37 -1.64
C ASN A 180 -5.87 14.76 -1.39
N GLU A 181 -6.34 15.01 -0.17
CA GLU A 181 -6.87 16.31 0.23
C GLU A 181 -5.80 17.41 0.17
N LEU A 182 -4.59 17.14 0.70
CA LEU A 182 -3.46 18.08 0.63
C LEU A 182 -3.04 18.42 -0.80
N LEU A 183 -3.10 17.44 -1.72
CA LEU A 183 -2.84 17.68 -3.14
C LEU A 183 -3.86 18.65 -3.73
N ILE A 184 -5.15 18.51 -3.41
CA ILE A 184 -6.19 19.43 -3.87
C ILE A 184 -6.05 20.81 -3.20
N VAL A 185 -5.72 20.88 -1.91
CA VAL A 185 -5.40 22.17 -1.24
C VAL A 185 -4.26 22.88 -1.97
N LYS A 186 -3.21 22.14 -2.36
CA LYS A 186 -2.03 22.71 -3.03
C LYS A 186 -2.30 23.16 -4.47
N TYR A 187 -2.96 22.31 -5.25
CA TYR A 187 -3.07 22.47 -6.71
C TYR A 187 -4.44 22.99 -7.16
N GLY A 188 -5.43 23.01 -6.27
CA GLY A 188 -6.74 23.63 -6.47
C GLY A 188 -7.81 22.73 -7.08
N SER A 189 -7.46 21.76 -7.93
CA SER A 189 -8.41 20.84 -8.58
C SER A 189 -7.76 19.53 -9.00
N PHE A 190 -8.56 18.50 -9.31
CA PHE A 190 -8.06 17.20 -9.79
C PHE A 190 -7.23 17.36 -11.07
N LEU A 191 -7.70 18.17 -12.02
CA LEU A 191 -6.98 18.40 -13.28
C LEU A 191 -5.64 19.09 -13.07
N ASN A 192 -5.56 20.04 -12.14
CA ASN A 192 -4.30 20.67 -11.81
C ASN A 192 -3.33 19.70 -11.13
N VAL A 193 -3.82 18.76 -10.30
CA VAL A 193 -2.99 17.68 -9.76
C VAL A 193 -2.40 16.85 -10.90
N VAL A 194 -3.22 16.40 -11.86
CA VAL A 194 -2.77 15.63 -13.04
C VAL A 194 -1.70 16.39 -13.85
N GLU A 195 -1.96 17.67 -14.13
CA GLU A 195 -1.07 18.51 -14.96
C GLU A 195 0.29 18.79 -14.31
N ASN A 196 0.34 18.83 -12.98
CA ASN A 196 1.58 18.96 -12.23
C ASN A 196 2.27 17.60 -12.03
N ALA A 197 1.51 16.57 -11.69
CA ALA A 197 2.03 15.24 -11.38
C ALA A 197 2.74 14.59 -12.58
N LYS A 198 2.29 14.85 -13.82
CA LYS A 198 2.97 14.33 -15.03
C LYS A 198 4.42 14.81 -15.19
N LYS A 199 4.84 15.84 -14.45
CA LYS A 199 6.19 16.44 -14.48
C LYS A 199 7.03 16.09 -13.26
N TRP A 200 6.46 15.37 -12.29
CA TRP A 200 7.14 15.04 -11.05
C TRP A 200 8.40 14.19 -11.29
N LYS A 201 9.46 14.52 -10.55
CA LYS A 201 10.74 13.81 -10.50
C LYS A 201 11.10 13.58 -9.05
N VAL A 202 11.80 12.50 -8.75
CA VAL A 202 12.20 12.16 -7.38
C VAL A 202 13.40 13.02 -6.95
N PRO A 203 13.39 13.57 -5.71
CA PRO A 203 12.26 13.60 -4.79
C PRO A 203 11.21 14.65 -5.20
N VAL A 204 9.93 14.32 -5.03
CA VAL A 204 8.81 15.26 -5.25
C VAL A 204 8.57 16.04 -3.98
N LEU A 205 8.78 17.35 -4.00
CA LEU A 205 8.50 18.23 -2.87
C LEU A 205 7.19 19.00 -3.09
N ILE A 206 6.25 18.87 -2.15
CA ILE A 206 4.95 19.55 -2.18
C ILE A 206 4.83 20.43 -0.93
N ASP A 207 5.38 21.63 -1.02
CA ASP A 207 5.46 22.55 0.12
C ASP A 207 4.13 23.27 0.37
N LEU A 208 3.36 22.79 1.34
CA LEU A 208 2.28 23.56 1.98
C LEU A 208 2.82 24.41 3.13
N VAL A 209 3.81 23.88 3.84
CA VAL A 209 4.56 24.53 4.91
C VAL A 209 6.05 24.20 4.77
N LYS A 210 6.92 24.96 5.41
CA LYS A 210 8.35 24.66 5.42
C LYS A 210 8.63 23.41 6.26
N PRO A 211 9.41 22.44 5.75
CA PRO A 211 9.81 21.27 6.53
C PRO A 211 10.70 21.69 7.71
N GLN A 212 10.49 21.04 8.86
CA GLN A 212 11.37 21.19 10.03
C GLN A 212 12.42 20.08 10.13
N LYS A 213 12.38 19.10 9.21
CA LYS A 213 13.34 17.99 9.12
C LYS A 213 13.57 17.62 7.65
N ASN A 214 14.71 17.00 7.38
CA ASN A 214 14.96 16.36 6.09
C ASN A 214 14.29 14.99 6.07
N PHE A 215 13.62 14.68 4.95
CA PHE A 215 12.96 13.40 4.74
C PHE A 215 13.61 12.68 3.57
N ASP A 216 13.90 11.39 3.74
CA ASP A 216 14.35 10.51 2.65
C ASP A 216 13.16 9.68 2.17
N ALA A 217 12.45 10.22 1.17
CA ALA A 217 11.24 9.63 0.63
C ALA A 217 11.05 10.09 -0.83
N PRO A 218 10.39 9.28 -1.68
CA PRO A 218 10.14 9.66 -3.07
C PRO A 218 9.18 10.85 -3.20
N VAL A 219 8.24 10.99 -2.25
CA VAL A 219 7.32 12.13 -2.13
C VAL A 219 7.43 12.71 -0.73
N ILE A 220 7.62 14.02 -0.66
CA ILE A 220 7.79 14.78 0.57
C ILE A 220 6.70 15.84 0.62
N ILE A 221 5.77 15.67 1.55
CA ILE A 221 4.72 16.63 1.88
C ILE A 221 4.84 16.92 3.37
N PRO A 222 5.53 18.02 3.76
CA PRO A 222 5.57 18.43 5.15
C PRO A 222 4.14 18.64 5.66
N ASP A 223 3.78 17.95 6.73
CA ASP A 223 2.42 18.00 7.27
C ASP A 223 2.14 19.41 7.82
N PRO A 224 1.08 20.11 7.36
CA PRO A 224 0.79 21.48 7.78
C PRO A 224 0.49 21.61 9.26
N VAL A 225 0.06 20.52 9.91
CA VAL A 225 -0.26 20.47 11.33
C VAL A 225 0.94 20.01 12.18
N ASP A 226 1.85 19.22 11.60
CA ASP A 226 3.09 18.77 12.25
C ASP A 226 4.26 18.78 11.24
N PRO A 227 4.94 19.93 11.02
CA PRO A 227 5.97 20.06 9.99
C PRO A 227 7.22 19.17 10.18
N LYS A 228 7.30 18.40 11.28
CA LYS A 228 8.35 17.38 11.52
C LYS A 228 7.98 16.02 10.92
N ARG A 229 6.77 15.87 10.39
CA ARG A 229 6.22 14.67 9.75
C ARG A 229 6.10 14.86 8.23
N ASN A 230 6.39 13.80 7.49
CA ASN A 230 6.04 13.70 6.07
C ASN A 230 4.68 12.99 5.94
N ALA A 231 3.66 13.69 5.44
CA ALA A 231 2.32 13.12 5.23
C ALA A 231 2.30 12.01 4.17
N ALA A 232 3.26 12.01 3.24
CA ALA A 232 3.40 11.03 2.17
C ALA A 232 4.45 9.94 2.47
N ALA A 233 4.82 9.72 3.73
CA ALA A 233 5.87 8.76 4.11
C ALA A 233 5.59 7.31 3.66
N ALA A 234 4.32 6.94 3.49
CA ALA A 234 3.92 5.61 3.00
C ALA A 234 4.03 5.44 1.48
N VAL A 235 4.15 6.53 0.71
CA VAL A 235 4.16 6.46 -0.76
C VAL A 235 5.48 5.84 -1.23
N SER A 236 5.41 4.66 -1.84
CA SER A 236 6.56 4.01 -2.45
C SER A 236 6.94 4.64 -3.79
N LEU A 237 8.18 4.40 -4.23
CA LEU A 237 8.61 4.77 -5.57
C LEU A 237 7.75 4.11 -6.67
N ASN A 238 7.27 2.88 -6.44
CA ASN A 238 6.40 2.17 -7.37
C ASN A 238 5.05 2.88 -7.53
N SER A 239 4.42 3.26 -6.42
CA SER A 239 3.13 3.96 -6.40
C SER A 239 3.26 5.36 -7.01
N LEU A 240 4.34 6.08 -6.71
CA LEU A 240 4.65 7.36 -7.36
C LEU A 240 4.81 7.18 -8.88
N ALA A 241 5.62 6.22 -9.33
CA ALA A 241 5.86 6.00 -10.76
C ALA A 241 4.57 5.65 -11.51
N LYS A 242 3.74 4.75 -10.95
CA LYS A 242 2.41 4.42 -11.49
C LYS A 242 1.52 5.66 -11.61
N PHE A 243 1.45 6.49 -10.57
CA PHE A 243 0.65 7.71 -10.57
C PHE A 243 1.12 8.70 -11.65
N VAL A 244 2.42 8.96 -11.73
CA VAL A 244 2.99 9.88 -12.74
C VAL A 244 2.71 9.39 -14.17
N ILE A 245 2.88 8.10 -14.44
CA ILE A 245 2.57 7.49 -15.74
C ILE A 245 1.07 7.61 -16.04
N ALA A 246 0.21 7.27 -15.09
CA ALA A 246 -1.24 7.37 -15.24
C ALA A 246 -1.67 8.81 -15.55
N CYS A 247 -1.14 9.81 -14.83
CA CYS A 247 -1.41 11.22 -15.12
C CYS A 247 -0.94 11.63 -16.53
N ASN A 248 0.20 11.13 -17.00
CA ASN A 248 0.68 11.41 -18.36
C ASN A 248 -0.24 10.85 -19.43
N TYR A 249 -0.68 9.60 -19.29
CA TYR A 249 -1.59 8.95 -20.24
C TYR A 249 -2.99 9.53 -20.18
N PHE A 250 -3.54 9.76 -18.97
CA PHE A 250 -4.86 10.36 -18.79
C PHE A 250 -4.94 11.77 -19.40
N SER A 251 -3.89 12.60 -19.23
CA SER A 251 -3.82 13.95 -19.84
C SER A 251 -3.83 13.91 -21.37
N LYS A 252 -3.30 12.85 -21.99
CA LYS A 252 -3.26 12.68 -23.46
C LYS A 252 -4.53 12.06 -24.02
N ASN A 253 -5.06 11.05 -23.36
CA ASN A 253 -6.22 10.29 -23.82
C ASN A 253 -7.11 9.93 -22.60
N PRO A 254 -7.95 10.88 -22.13
CA PRO A 254 -8.81 10.67 -20.99
C PRO A 254 -9.78 9.51 -21.23
N SER A 255 -9.89 8.62 -20.24
CA SER A 255 -10.77 7.45 -20.31
C SER A 255 -11.36 7.13 -18.94
N ILE A 256 -12.56 6.55 -18.93
CA ILE A 256 -13.19 6.02 -17.72
C ILE A 256 -12.41 4.84 -17.12
N SER A 257 -11.58 4.15 -17.93
CA SER A 257 -10.77 2.99 -17.50
C SER A 257 -9.71 3.33 -16.44
N PHE A 258 -9.30 4.60 -16.31
CA PHE A 258 -8.42 5.02 -15.22
C PHE A 258 -9.12 5.03 -13.85
N PHE A 259 -10.44 5.19 -13.84
CA PHE A 259 -11.27 5.20 -12.62
C PHE A 259 -11.86 3.81 -12.36
N TYR A 260 -12.22 3.10 -13.43
CA TYR A 260 -12.83 1.77 -13.41
C TYR A 260 -12.13 0.88 -14.45
N PRO A 261 -10.95 0.34 -14.15
CA PRO A 261 -10.23 -0.51 -15.09
C PRO A 261 -11.08 -1.74 -15.43
N PRO A 262 -11.23 -2.09 -16.71
CA PRO A 262 -12.00 -3.27 -17.09
C PRO A 262 -11.31 -4.54 -16.59
N GLU A 263 -12.11 -5.58 -16.36
CA GLU A 263 -11.56 -6.93 -16.34
C GLU A 263 -10.93 -7.22 -17.71
N SER A 264 -9.74 -7.78 -17.72
CA SER A 264 -9.03 -8.11 -18.96
C SER A 264 -8.59 -9.57 -18.91
N PRO A 265 -8.53 -10.25 -20.07
CA PRO A 265 -7.98 -11.60 -20.14
C PRO A 265 -6.52 -11.60 -19.66
N SER A 266 -6.05 -12.77 -19.22
CA SER A 266 -4.63 -12.91 -18.92
C SER A 266 -3.81 -12.89 -20.23
N ASP A 267 -2.51 -12.62 -20.11
CA ASP A 267 -1.58 -12.83 -21.22
C ASP A 267 -1.06 -14.29 -21.20
N ILE A 268 -0.47 -14.73 -22.30
CA ILE A 268 0.14 -16.06 -22.40
C ILE A 268 1.24 -16.23 -21.33
N ILE A 269 1.37 -17.45 -20.80
CA ILE A 269 2.41 -17.78 -19.83
C ILE A 269 3.77 -17.73 -20.54
N LYS A 270 4.66 -16.86 -20.04
CA LYS A 270 6.04 -16.70 -20.53
C LYS A 270 7.01 -17.08 -19.40
N GLY A 271 7.97 -17.95 -19.67
CA GLY A 271 8.87 -18.49 -18.65
C GLY A 271 8.17 -19.48 -17.70
N ASP A 272 8.84 -19.83 -16.61
CA ASP A 272 8.30 -20.74 -15.59
C ASP A 272 7.77 -19.94 -14.39
N ILE A 273 6.52 -20.19 -13.99
CA ILE A 273 5.89 -19.45 -12.89
C ILE A 273 5.60 -20.41 -11.74
N LEU A 274 6.31 -20.21 -10.62
CA LEU A 274 6.03 -20.87 -9.36
C LEU A 274 5.03 -20.05 -8.57
N VAL A 275 3.89 -20.65 -8.25
CA VAL A 275 2.87 -20.07 -7.38
C VAL A 275 3.03 -20.68 -5.99
N THR A 276 3.14 -19.84 -4.98
CA THR A 276 3.17 -20.24 -3.57
C THR A 276 1.98 -19.62 -2.84
N LYS A 277 1.05 -20.45 -2.37
CA LYS A 277 -0.07 -20.05 -1.52
C LYS A 277 0.30 -20.26 -0.05
N ILE A 278 0.10 -19.22 0.76
CA ILE A 278 0.34 -19.19 2.20
C ILE A 278 -1.00 -19.02 2.90
N TYR A 279 -1.45 -20.06 3.58
CA TYR A 279 -2.69 -20.06 4.36
C TYR A 279 -2.37 -19.74 5.81
N ILE A 280 -2.82 -18.58 6.29
CA ILE A 280 -2.63 -18.13 7.67
C ILE A 280 -3.71 -18.77 8.54
N LYS A 281 -3.30 -19.48 9.60
CA LYS A 281 -4.19 -20.30 10.43
C LYS A 281 -4.71 -19.58 11.68
N GLU A 282 -4.37 -18.31 11.84
CA GLU A 282 -4.74 -17.51 13.00
C GLU A 282 -5.02 -16.06 12.59
N ARG A 283 -5.55 -15.26 13.51
CA ARG A 283 -5.84 -13.85 13.24
C ARG A 283 -4.54 -13.06 13.08
N ALA A 284 -4.29 -12.58 11.86
CA ALA A 284 -3.16 -11.72 11.55
C ALA A 284 -3.57 -10.25 11.44
N VAL A 285 -2.66 -9.35 11.85
CA VAL A 285 -2.79 -7.91 11.57
C VAL A 285 -2.24 -7.69 10.16
N GLU A 286 -3.07 -7.19 9.24
CA GLU A 286 -2.75 -7.16 7.81
C GLU A 286 -1.44 -6.41 7.53
N ASP A 287 -1.24 -5.22 8.09
CA ASP A 287 0.00 -4.45 7.91
C ASP A 287 1.26 -5.19 8.41
N LEU A 288 1.18 -5.85 9.58
CA LEU A 288 2.30 -6.63 10.12
C LEU A 288 2.59 -7.86 9.26
N LEU A 289 1.55 -8.48 8.68
CA LEU A 289 1.68 -9.58 7.74
C LEU A 289 2.36 -9.10 6.45
N TRP A 290 1.86 -8.06 5.80
CA TRP A 290 2.43 -7.54 4.55
C TRP A 290 3.86 -7.04 4.73
N GLY A 291 4.18 -6.43 5.87
CA GLY A 291 5.56 -6.07 6.22
C GLY A 291 6.50 -7.29 6.29
N GLN A 292 6.00 -8.45 6.72
CA GLN A 292 6.75 -9.71 6.68
C GLN A 292 6.79 -10.30 5.27
N ILE A 293 5.70 -10.25 4.51
CA ILE A 293 5.63 -10.77 3.13
C ILE A 293 6.65 -10.06 2.23
N TYR A 294 6.75 -8.73 2.26
CA TYR A 294 7.72 -8.01 1.43
C TYR A 294 9.18 -8.33 1.80
N LYS A 295 9.48 -8.47 3.10
CA LYS A 295 10.81 -8.93 3.54
C LYS A 295 11.12 -10.33 3.02
N ASN A 296 10.14 -11.23 3.02
CA ASN A 296 10.30 -12.57 2.49
C ASN A 296 10.44 -12.57 0.95
N ILE A 297 9.75 -11.70 0.23
CA ILE A 297 9.94 -11.52 -1.23
C ILE A 297 11.39 -11.13 -1.54
N ASP A 298 11.96 -10.18 -0.80
CA ASP A 298 13.34 -9.75 -1.01
C ASP A 298 14.33 -10.88 -0.71
N LYS A 299 14.09 -11.64 0.37
CA LYS A 299 14.86 -12.83 0.71
C LYS A 299 14.77 -13.89 -0.38
N ILE A 300 13.56 -14.27 -0.81
CA ILE A 300 13.31 -15.24 -1.90
C ILE A 300 14.06 -14.82 -3.16
N ARG A 301 13.95 -13.55 -3.56
CA ARG A 301 14.64 -13.02 -4.74
C ARG A 301 16.15 -13.19 -4.62
N ASN A 302 16.72 -12.91 -3.44
CA ASN A 302 18.14 -13.06 -3.20
C ASN A 302 18.58 -14.52 -3.21
N GLU A 303 17.90 -15.40 -2.48
CA GLU A 303 18.26 -16.83 -2.38
C GLU A 303 18.18 -17.54 -3.74
N LEU A 304 17.15 -17.26 -4.53
CA LEU A 304 17.03 -17.78 -5.90
C LEU A 304 18.18 -17.30 -6.79
N ARG A 305 18.52 -16.01 -6.74
CA ARG A 305 19.63 -15.44 -7.53
C ARG A 305 20.98 -16.03 -7.13
N VAL A 306 21.25 -16.15 -5.83
CA VAL A 306 22.47 -16.76 -5.30
C VAL A 306 22.58 -18.23 -5.73
N SER A 307 21.46 -18.93 -5.80
CA SER A 307 21.40 -20.33 -6.27
C SER A 307 21.61 -20.45 -7.79
N GLY A 308 21.42 -19.36 -8.53
CA GLY A 308 21.68 -19.27 -9.97
C GLY A 308 20.44 -19.15 -10.85
N PHE A 309 19.27 -18.95 -10.26
CA PHE A 309 18.03 -18.68 -11.00
C PHE A 309 17.97 -17.23 -11.48
N ASN A 310 17.51 -17.02 -12.70
CA ASN A 310 17.15 -15.69 -13.19
C ASN A 310 15.69 -15.38 -12.87
N VAL A 311 15.47 -14.54 -11.86
CA VAL A 311 14.14 -14.10 -11.41
C VAL A 311 13.69 -12.89 -12.23
N MET A 312 12.66 -13.06 -13.06
CA MET A 312 12.11 -12.02 -13.92
C MET A 312 11.15 -11.10 -13.18
N ASP A 313 10.23 -11.66 -12.39
CA ASP A 313 9.26 -10.90 -11.60
C ASP A 313 8.83 -11.69 -10.36
N ILE A 314 8.43 -10.98 -9.30
CA ILE A 314 7.88 -11.56 -8.08
C ILE A 314 6.87 -10.59 -7.47
N LYS A 315 5.65 -11.05 -7.23
CA LYS A 315 4.57 -10.26 -6.62
C LYS A 315 3.78 -11.09 -5.62
N ALA A 316 3.21 -10.41 -4.63
CA ALA A 316 2.28 -11.01 -3.67
C ALA A 316 0.90 -10.36 -3.78
N TYR A 317 -0.12 -11.18 -3.53
CA TYR A 317 -1.53 -10.85 -3.58
C TYR A 317 -2.25 -11.53 -2.41
N GLY A 318 -3.48 -11.11 -2.11
CA GLY A 318 -4.31 -11.77 -1.10
C GLY A 318 -4.68 -10.86 0.07
N ASN A 319 -4.92 -11.45 1.23
CA ASN A 319 -5.39 -10.77 2.45
C ASN A 319 -4.79 -11.43 3.71
N SER A 320 -5.36 -11.16 4.89
CA SER A 320 -4.92 -11.72 6.17
C SER A 320 -5.11 -13.23 6.32
N GLU A 321 -5.87 -13.87 5.43
CA GLU A 321 -6.15 -15.32 5.48
C GLU A 321 -5.30 -16.10 4.48
N ILE A 322 -5.20 -15.61 3.25
CA ILE A 322 -4.48 -16.28 2.16
C ILE A 322 -3.62 -15.26 1.44
N VAL A 323 -2.31 -15.54 1.36
CA VAL A 323 -1.35 -14.78 0.55
C VAL A 323 -0.86 -15.66 -0.60
N THR A 324 -0.95 -15.15 -1.83
CA THR A 324 -0.42 -15.80 -3.03
C THR A 324 0.81 -15.06 -3.51
N ILE A 325 1.96 -15.72 -3.54
CA ILE A 325 3.20 -15.21 -4.13
C ILE A 325 3.40 -15.87 -5.49
N ALA A 326 3.46 -15.06 -6.55
CA ALA A 326 3.77 -15.50 -7.90
C ALA A 326 5.22 -15.12 -8.24
N ILE A 327 6.01 -16.11 -8.63
CA ILE A 327 7.44 -15.97 -8.91
C ILE A 327 7.68 -16.42 -10.36
N GLN A 328 8.10 -15.50 -11.22
CA GLN A 328 8.41 -15.78 -12.61
C GLN A 328 9.92 -15.93 -12.78
N LEU A 329 10.33 -17.10 -13.24
CA LEU A 329 11.70 -17.46 -13.55
C LEU A 329 11.87 -17.56 -15.06
N GLU A 330 13.07 -17.26 -15.54
CA GLU A 330 13.44 -17.56 -16.93
C GLU A 330 13.33 -19.06 -17.21
N SER A 331 13.81 -19.89 -16.28
CA SER A 331 13.59 -21.33 -16.29
C SER A 331 13.58 -21.90 -14.87
N LYS A 332 12.75 -22.92 -14.64
CA LYS A 332 12.74 -23.74 -13.43
C LYS A 332 13.88 -24.75 -13.38
N ASN A 333 14.51 -25.04 -14.53
CA ASN A 333 15.61 -25.97 -14.63
C ASN A 333 16.92 -25.21 -14.83
N ILE A 334 17.81 -25.25 -13.83
CA ILE A 334 19.15 -24.70 -13.92
C ILE A 334 20.20 -25.80 -13.94
N GLY A 335 21.31 -25.55 -14.64
CA GLY A 335 22.42 -26.50 -14.68
C GLY A 335 23.02 -26.76 -13.30
N LYS A 336 23.42 -28.01 -13.04
CA LYS A 336 24.04 -28.45 -11.78
C LYS A 336 25.37 -27.75 -11.47
N TYR A 337 26.11 -27.37 -12.50
CA TYR A 337 27.41 -26.72 -12.38
C TYR A 337 27.36 -25.27 -12.84
N TYR A 338 28.25 -24.45 -12.31
CA TYR A 338 28.40 -23.06 -12.71
C TYR A 338 29.85 -22.61 -12.71
N VAL A 339 30.10 -21.58 -13.51
CA VAL A 339 31.40 -20.92 -13.59
C VAL A 339 31.52 -19.94 -12.42
N ASN A 340 32.49 -20.17 -11.55
CA ASN A 340 32.87 -19.28 -10.46
C ASN A 340 34.01 -18.38 -10.95
N HIS A 341 33.79 -17.06 -10.91
CA HIS A 341 34.75 -16.07 -11.40
C HIS A 341 35.84 -15.79 -10.36
N GLY A 342 37.09 -15.92 -10.78
CA GLY A 342 38.28 -15.66 -9.98
C GLY A 342 38.95 -14.31 -10.30
N PRO A 343 40.14 -14.09 -9.71
CA PRO A 343 40.92 -12.88 -9.93
C PRO A 343 41.57 -12.87 -11.32
N LEU A 344 42.11 -11.71 -11.73
CA LEU A 344 42.98 -11.61 -12.90
C LEU A 344 44.33 -12.30 -12.65
N PHE A 345 44.93 -12.85 -13.70
CA PHE A 345 46.11 -13.72 -13.62
C PHE A 345 47.32 -13.08 -12.91
N TYR A 346 47.43 -11.75 -12.90
CA TYR A 346 48.54 -11.02 -12.29
C TYR A 346 48.36 -10.73 -10.79
N MET A 347 47.20 -11.04 -10.20
CA MET A 347 46.94 -10.86 -8.76
C MET A 347 47.40 -12.10 -7.96
N MET A 348 48.71 -12.37 -7.94
CA MET A 348 49.28 -13.66 -7.51
C MET A 348 48.80 -14.18 -6.15
N ASN A 349 48.74 -13.33 -5.11
CA ASN A 349 48.22 -13.75 -3.79
C ASN A 349 46.76 -14.25 -3.85
N ALA A 350 45.93 -13.61 -4.67
CA ALA A 350 44.54 -14.00 -4.85
C ALA A 350 44.42 -15.24 -5.75
N VAL A 351 45.28 -15.36 -6.76
CA VAL A 351 45.39 -16.52 -7.64
C VAL A 351 45.73 -17.79 -6.85
N GLU A 352 46.76 -17.75 -6.00
CA GLU A 352 47.16 -18.88 -5.17
C GLU A 352 46.03 -19.35 -4.25
N LYS A 353 45.37 -18.40 -3.59
CA LYS A 353 44.19 -18.68 -2.76
C LYS A 353 43.06 -19.29 -3.58
N PHE A 354 42.77 -18.75 -4.75
CA PHE A 354 41.70 -19.25 -5.62
C PHE A 354 41.98 -20.67 -6.11
N ILE A 355 43.21 -20.99 -6.52
CA ILE A 355 43.59 -22.34 -6.93
C ILE A 355 43.47 -23.32 -5.75
N LYS A 356 43.84 -22.90 -4.53
CA LYS A 356 43.73 -23.75 -3.34
C LYS A 356 42.29 -24.04 -2.94
N ASP A 357 41.40 -23.05 -3.04
CA ASP A 357 40.01 -23.14 -2.56
C ASP A 357 39.06 -23.78 -3.59
N ASN A 358 39.52 -24.09 -4.81
CA ASN A 358 38.65 -24.52 -5.91
C ASN A 358 39.26 -25.67 -6.74
N THR A 359 38.40 -26.54 -7.27
CA THR A 359 38.77 -27.59 -8.23
C THR A 359 38.39 -27.19 -9.65
N ASN A 360 38.99 -27.82 -10.66
CA ASN A 360 38.73 -27.55 -12.08
C ASN A 360 38.96 -26.08 -12.45
N VAL A 361 40.19 -25.60 -12.23
CA VAL A 361 40.58 -24.20 -12.44
C VAL A 361 41.24 -24.01 -13.80
N TRP A 362 40.87 -22.97 -14.54
CA TRP A 362 41.51 -22.58 -15.80
C TRP A 362 41.62 -21.05 -15.92
N VAL A 363 42.43 -20.58 -16.87
CA VAL A 363 42.52 -19.16 -17.24
C VAL A 363 41.68 -18.93 -18.49
N GLY A 364 40.76 -17.97 -18.46
CA GLY A 364 39.94 -17.61 -19.62
C GLY A 364 40.63 -16.61 -20.54
N GLU A 365 40.01 -16.38 -21.71
CA GLU A 365 40.54 -15.47 -22.74
C GLU A 365 40.64 -14.01 -22.27
N ASP A 366 39.89 -13.63 -21.24
CA ASP A 366 39.94 -12.31 -20.61
C ASP A 366 41.03 -12.18 -19.53
N GLY A 367 41.87 -13.22 -19.36
CA GLY A 367 42.95 -13.24 -18.38
C GLY A 367 42.48 -13.45 -16.94
N ARG A 368 41.22 -13.81 -16.70
CA ARG A 368 40.74 -14.20 -15.37
C ARG A 368 40.90 -15.68 -15.12
N LEU A 369 41.07 -16.04 -13.85
CA LEU A 369 40.87 -17.42 -13.41
C LEU A 369 39.39 -17.73 -13.28
N TYR A 370 39.06 -18.99 -13.55
CA TYR A 370 37.73 -19.53 -13.42
C TYR A 370 37.81 -20.89 -12.75
N SER A 371 36.73 -21.30 -12.08
CA SER A 371 36.58 -22.67 -11.58
C SER A 371 35.17 -23.18 -11.83
N LEU A 372 35.00 -24.50 -11.95
CA LEU A 372 33.66 -25.11 -11.97
C LEU A 372 33.23 -25.49 -10.56
N LYS A 373 32.05 -25.02 -10.16
CA LYS A 373 31.42 -25.36 -8.88
C LYS A 373 30.09 -26.05 -9.08
N GLU A 374 29.77 -26.95 -8.15
CA GLU A 374 28.46 -27.56 -8.04
C GLU A 374 27.53 -26.66 -7.22
N ARG A 375 26.27 -26.55 -7.66
CA ARG A 375 25.22 -25.84 -6.92
C ARG A 375 24.78 -26.67 -5.71
N LYS A 376 24.56 -26.00 -4.58
CA LYS A 376 24.08 -26.65 -3.36
C LYS A 376 22.62 -27.08 -3.46
N GLU A 377 21.80 -26.28 -4.14
CA GLU A 377 20.38 -26.50 -4.33
C GLU A 377 20.00 -26.05 -5.74
N THR A 378 19.17 -26.85 -6.41
CA THR A 378 18.67 -26.59 -7.77
C THR A 378 17.15 -26.69 -7.86
N ASN A 379 16.47 -26.99 -6.76
CA ASN A 379 15.02 -26.97 -6.69
C ASN A 379 14.53 -25.60 -6.20
N ALA A 380 13.86 -24.85 -7.07
CA ALA A 380 13.31 -23.54 -6.75
C ALA A 380 12.22 -23.60 -5.66
N GLU A 381 11.41 -24.66 -5.62
CA GLU A 381 10.32 -24.84 -4.64
C GLU A 381 10.88 -24.90 -3.23
N GLU A 382 11.91 -25.73 -3.02
CA GLU A 382 12.58 -25.89 -1.73
C GLU A 382 13.31 -24.60 -1.30
N ILE A 383 13.96 -23.89 -2.23
CA ILE A 383 14.58 -22.58 -1.92
C ILE A 383 13.52 -21.59 -1.43
N VAL A 384 12.39 -21.49 -2.14
CA VAL A 384 11.30 -20.56 -1.79
C VAL A 384 10.68 -20.94 -0.46
N LYS A 385 10.38 -22.22 -0.25
CA LYS A 385 9.78 -22.75 0.98
C LYS A 385 10.65 -22.49 2.20
N ASN A 386 11.96 -22.72 2.10
CA ASN A 386 12.93 -22.48 3.17
C ASN A 386 13.21 -20.98 3.38
N SER A 387 12.94 -20.15 2.37
CA SER A 387 13.06 -18.70 2.49
C SER A 387 11.93 -18.08 3.31
N ILE A 388 10.71 -18.64 3.22
CA ILE A 388 9.52 -18.11 3.89
C ILE A 388 9.59 -18.33 5.40
N SER A 389 9.58 -17.23 6.15
CA SER A 389 9.48 -17.22 7.61
C SER A 389 8.52 -16.12 8.04
N LEU A 390 7.40 -16.54 8.65
CA LEU A 390 6.40 -15.66 9.24
C LEU A 390 6.29 -15.95 10.73
N LYS A 391 5.98 -14.93 11.52
CA LYS A 391 5.65 -15.08 12.95
C LYS A 391 4.32 -15.79 13.18
N TYR A 392 3.46 -15.81 12.18
CA TYR A 392 2.16 -16.44 12.24
C TYR A 392 2.26 -17.94 11.98
N THR A 393 1.27 -18.70 12.44
CA THR A 393 1.09 -20.11 12.06
C THR A 393 0.53 -20.17 10.63
N TYR A 394 1.21 -20.86 9.72
CA TYR A 394 0.77 -20.99 8.33
C TYR A 394 0.92 -22.41 7.75
N LYS A 395 0.24 -22.64 6.62
CA LYS A 395 0.47 -23.78 5.72
C LYS A 395 0.89 -23.26 4.35
N LEU A 396 1.85 -23.91 3.72
CA LEU A 396 2.28 -23.62 2.35
C LEU A 396 1.73 -24.64 1.37
N GLU A 397 1.40 -24.16 0.17
CA GLU A 397 1.12 -24.95 -1.01
C GLU A 397 1.86 -24.33 -2.20
N GLN A 398 2.51 -25.16 -3.02
CA GLN A 398 3.29 -24.71 -4.16
C GLN A 398 2.91 -25.51 -5.40
N TYR A 399 2.85 -24.84 -6.55
CA TYR A 399 2.67 -25.48 -7.85
C TYR A 399 3.22 -24.60 -8.97
N TRP A 400 3.62 -25.23 -10.07
CA TRP A 400 3.98 -24.53 -11.30
C TRP A 400 2.72 -24.24 -12.11
N LEU A 401 2.61 -23.02 -12.63
CA LEU A 401 1.48 -22.62 -13.45
C LEU A 401 1.62 -23.18 -14.87
N GLU A 402 0.82 -24.21 -15.19
CA GLU A 402 0.87 -24.89 -16.50
C GLU A 402 -0.20 -24.40 -17.49
N LYS A 403 -1.25 -23.77 -16.99
CA LYS A 403 -2.41 -23.29 -17.77
C LYS A 403 -2.82 -21.91 -17.30
N GLU A 404 -3.56 -21.21 -18.15
CA GLU A 404 -4.15 -19.91 -17.82
C GLU A 404 -4.92 -20.01 -16.48
N PRO A 405 -4.58 -19.15 -15.49
CA PRO A 405 -5.20 -19.19 -14.18
C PRO A 405 -6.62 -18.63 -14.23
N SER A 406 -7.51 -19.19 -13.42
CA SER A 406 -8.82 -18.58 -13.19
C SER A 406 -8.74 -17.43 -12.19
N GLU A 407 -7.76 -17.44 -11.27
CA GLU A 407 -7.61 -16.44 -10.22
C GLU A 407 -7.24 -15.05 -10.79
N PRO A 408 -8.04 -13.99 -10.51
CA PRO A 408 -7.80 -12.65 -11.05
C PRO A 408 -6.40 -12.09 -10.78
N CYS A 409 -5.84 -12.36 -9.60
CA CYS A 409 -4.50 -11.88 -9.23
C CYS A 409 -3.38 -12.49 -10.10
N LEU A 410 -3.51 -13.77 -10.48
CA LEU A 410 -2.55 -14.42 -11.37
C LEU A 410 -2.75 -13.97 -12.82
N LYS A 411 -3.98 -13.67 -13.24
CA LYS A 411 -4.24 -13.02 -14.54
C LYS A 411 -3.55 -11.65 -14.62
N GLU A 412 -3.65 -10.85 -13.55
CA GLU A 412 -2.95 -9.57 -13.44
C GLU A 412 -1.42 -9.76 -13.48
N PHE A 413 -0.90 -10.76 -12.78
CA PHE A 413 0.53 -11.09 -12.77
C PHE A 413 1.05 -11.45 -14.17
N LEU A 414 0.27 -12.20 -14.96
CA LEU A 414 0.63 -12.57 -16.34
C LEU A 414 0.56 -11.39 -17.30
N ARG A 415 -0.47 -10.56 -17.17
CA ARG A 415 -0.71 -9.43 -18.08
C ARG A 415 0.43 -8.42 -18.07
N LYS A 416 1.02 -8.14 -16.88
CA LYS A 416 2.06 -7.12 -16.60
C LYS A 416 1.65 -5.67 -16.90
N THR A 417 1.06 -5.43 -18.06
CA THR A 417 0.46 -4.16 -18.48
C THR A 417 -0.73 -3.85 -17.57
N PRO A 418 -0.81 -2.65 -16.97
CA PRO A 418 -1.97 -2.24 -16.19
C PRO A 418 -3.26 -2.16 -17.02
N SER A 419 -4.40 -2.60 -16.46
CA SER A 419 -5.71 -2.56 -17.17
C SER A 419 -6.18 -1.16 -17.51
N TRP A 420 -5.76 -0.15 -16.75
CA TRP A 420 -6.09 1.25 -17.01
C TRP A 420 -5.35 1.83 -18.23
N LEU A 421 -4.43 1.09 -18.86
CA LEU A 421 -3.81 1.45 -20.14
C LEU A 421 -4.49 0.82 -21.36
N ILE A 422 -5.45 -0.08 -21.15
CA ILE A 422 -6.09 -0.88 -22.20
C ILE A 422 -7.28 -0.11 -22.81
#